data_AF-A0A2W6ANQ9-F1
#
_entry.id   AF-A0A2W6ANQ9-F1
#
_cell.length_a   1.000
_cell.length_b   1.000
_cell.length_c   1.000
_cell.angle_alpha   90.00
_cell.angle_beta   90.00
_cell.angle_gamma   90.00
#
_symmetry.space_group_name_H-M   'P 1'
#
loop_
_entity.id
_entity.type
_entity.pdbx_description
1 polymer ?
#
loop_
_entity_poly.entity_id
_entity_poly.type
_entity_poly.pdbx_seq_one_letter_code
_entity_poly.pdbx_strand_id
1 'polypeptide(L)' 'MIGFLFLLFPFVLLGFMLLMGRVEEPLSQVAVERDIEQFLDDASPSELDTFVREGTETALWRFRQRLGFGRLRRNRPT' A
#
# COMPACT_ATOMS: atom_id res chain seq x y z
N MET A 1 -21.98 41.62 -3.54
CA MET A 1 -21.98 40.19 -3.94
C MET A 1 -20.73 39.41 -3.47
N ILE A 2 -19.65 40.06 -2.99
CA ILE A 2 -18.43 39.41 -2.47
C ILE A 2 -18.60 38.75 -1.08
N GLY A 3 -19.50 39.26 -0.22
CA GLY A 3 -19.67 38.74 1.14
C GLY A 3 -20.05 37.25 1.21
N PHE A 4 -20.75 36.73 0.20
CA PHE A 4 -21.11 35.31 0.12
C PHE A 4 -19.89 34.39 -0.05
N LEU A 5 -18.82 34.88 -0.69
CA LEU A 5 -17.59 34.11 -0.88
C LEU A 5 -16.88 33.84 0.45
N PHE A 6 -16.93 34.80 1.39
CA PHE A 6 -16.40 34.62 2.74
C PHE A 6 -17.20 33.59 3.55
N LEU A 7 -18.51 33.48 3.31
CA LEU A 7 -19.33 32.44 3.93
C LEU A 7 -19.02 31.07 3.33
N LEU A 8 -18.80 30.96 2.02
CA LEU A 8 -18.51 29.70 1.36
C LEU A 8 -17.09 29.16 1.61
N PHE A 9 -16.12 30.06 1.72
CA PHE A 9 -14.71 29.74 1.89
C PHE A 9 -14.41 28.66 2.96
N PRO A 10 -14.91 28.76 4.21
CA PRO A 10 -14.65 27.74 5.22
C PRO A 10 -15.24 26.37 4.86
N PHE A 11 -16.39 26.31 4.20
CA PHE A 11 -17.01 25.05 3.78
C PHE A 11 -16.25 24.39 2.63
N VAL A 12 -15.71 25.19 1.71
CA VAL A 12 -14.84 24.69 0.63
C VAL A 12 -13.56 24.10 1.21
N LEU A 13 -12.93 24.75 2.20
CA LEU A 13 -11.75 24.22 2.89
C LEU A 13 -12.06 22.91 3.63
N LEU A 14 -13.20 22.85 4.34
CA LEU A 14 -13.63 21.62 5.04
C LEU A 14 -13.85 20.47 4.04
N GLY A 15 -14.52 20.75 2.92
CA GLY A 15 -14.72 19.78 1.85
C GLY A 15 -13.40 19.31 1.22
N PHE A 16 -12.47 20.23 0.98
CA PHE A 16 -11.13 19.93 0.48
C PHE A 16 -10.34 19.04 1.45
N MET A 17 -10.41 19.33 2.76
CA MET A 17 -9.75 18.54 3.81
C MET A 17 -10.36 17.15 3.92
N LEU A 18 -11.67 17.00 3.74
CA LEU A 18 -12.33 15.70 3.65
C LEU A 18 -11.91 14.92 2.40
N LEU A 19 -11.72 15.63 1.29
CA LEU A 19 -11.22 15.08 0.04
C LEU A 19 -9.74 14.70 0.11
N MET A 20 -8.96 15.35 0.98
CA MET A 20 -7.55 15.04 1.22
C MET A 20 -7.40 13.57 1.63
N GLY A 21 -8.26 13.04 2.51
CA GLY A 21 -8.25 11.61 2.84
C GLY A 21 -8.54 10.68 1.65
N ARG A 22 -9.20 11.18 0.59
CA ARG A 22 -9.46 10.46 -0.67
C ARG A 22 -8.30 10.54 -1.66
N VAL A 23 -7.48 11.60 -1.57
CA VAL A 23 -6.26 11.82 -2.38
C VAL A 23 -5.03 11.20 -1.70
N GLU A 24 -5.07 11.05 -0.39
CA GLU A 24 -4.08 10.34 0.43
C GLU A 24 -4.20 8.83 0.31
N GLU A 25 -5.30 8.30 -0.24
CA GLU A 25 -5.49 6.88 -0.51
C GLU A 25 -4.95 6.50 -1.90
N PRO A 26 -3.68 6.85 -2.16
CA PRO A 26 -2.68 5.83 -2.48
C PRO A 26 -1.34 6.05 -1.74
N LEU A 27 -1.34 6.50 -0.47
CA LEU A 27 -0.23 6.24 0.46
C LEU A 27 -0.28 4.76 0.90
N SER A 28 -0.18 3.87 -0.08
CA SER A 28 0.15 2.46 0.08
C SER A 28 1.60 2.26 0.57
N GLN A 29 2.21 3.25 1.24
CA GLN A 29 3.54 3.10 1.85
C GLN A 29 3.46 2.37 3.18
N VAL A 30 2.37 2.54 3.95
CA VAL A 30 2.22 1.87 5.25
C VAL A 30 1.99 0.35 5.11
N ALA A 31 1.44 -0.10 3.98
CA ALA A 31 1.36 -1.53 3.67
C ALA A 31 2.69 -2.07 3.13
N VAL A 32 3.46 -1.27 2.39
CA VAL A 32 4.73 -1.68 1.78
C VAL A 32 5.84 -1.83 2.81
N GLU A 33 5.92 -0.98 3.83
CA GLU A 33 6.97 -1.06 4.85
C GLU A 33 6.90 -2.36 5.67
N ARG A 34 5.69 -2.74 6.09
CA ARG A 34 5.45 -4.01 6.81
C ARG A 34 5.67 -5.24 5.93
N ASP A 35 5.31 -5.15 4.64
CA ASP A 35 5.57 -6.22 3.67
C ASP A 35 7.08 -6.37 3.36
N ILE A 36 7.88 -5.29 3.45
CA ILE A 36 9.33 -5.30 3.26
C ILE A 36 10.05 -5.94 4.45
N GLU A 37 9.73 -5.57 5.69
CA GLU A 37 10.30 -6.23 6.88
C GLU A 37 10.04 -7.74 6.85
N GLN A 38 8.80 -8.13 6.53
CA GLN A 38 8.44 -9.54 6.42
C GLN A 38 9.11 -10.24 5.23
N PHE A 39 9.34 -9.54 4.11
CA PHE A 39 10.15 -10.07 3.00
C PHE A 39 11.61 -10.30 3.44
N LEU A 40 12.23 -9.37 4.16
CA LEU A 40 13.61 -9.53 4.62
C LEU A 40 13.78 -10.69 5.62
N ASP A 41 12.76 -10.93 6.46
CA ASP A 41 12.76 -12.06 7.41
C ASP A 41 12.47 -13.41 6.74
N ASP A 42 11.52 -13.49 5.80
CA ASP A 42 11.05 -14.77 5.22
C ASP A 42 11.61 -15.09 3.81
N ALA A 43 12.32 -14.16 3.15
CA ALA A 43 12.77 -14.36 1.77
C ALA A 43 13.85 -15.42 1.64
N SER A 44 13.70 -16.26 0.62
CA SER A 44 14.75 -17.21 0.24
C SER A 44 15.90 -16.50 -0.47
N PRO A 45 17.15 -17.02 -0.39
CA PRO A 45 18.32 -16.40 -1.05
C PRO A 45 18.15 -16.16 -2.54
N SER A 46 17.37 -17.00 -3.24
CA SER A 46 17.06 -16.82 -4.67
C SER A 46 16.10 -15.66 -4.96
N GLU A 47 15.21 -15.32 -4.02
CA GLU A 47 14.33 -14.15 -4.13
C GLU A 47 15.11 -12.85 -3.85
N LEU A 48 16.13 -12.91 -2.98
CA LEU A 48 17.04 -11.80 -2.71
C LEU A 48 17.96 -11.48 -3.91
N ASP A 49 18.47 -12.50 -4.60
CA ASP A 49 19.27 -12.31 -5.82
C ASP A 49 18.44 -11.64 -6.94
N THR A 50 17.16 -12.01 -7.05
CA THR A 50 16.22 -11.36 -7.96
C THR A 50 15.97 -9.90 -7.55
N PHE A 51 15.85 -9.60 -6.26
CA PHE A 51 15.69 -8.24 -5.75
C PHE A 51 16.87 -7.34 -6.12
N VAL A 52 18.10 -7.82 -5.94
CA VAL A 52 19.33 -7.08 -6.28
C VAL A 52 19.44 -6.85 -7.79
N ARG A 53 18.94 -7.79 -8.59
CA ARG A 53 19.17 -7.83 -10.04
C ARG A 53 18.03 -7.22 -10.87
N GLU A 54 16.79 -7.28 -10.40
CA GLU A 54 15.57 -6.86 -11.11
C GLU A 54 14.77 -5.74 -10.39
N GLY A 55 15.17 -5.37 -9.17
CA GLY A 55 14.55 -4.29 -8.40
C GLY A 55 13.41 -4.72 -7.46
N THR A 56 12.98 -3.79 -6.61
CA THR A 56 12.04 -4.01 -5.49
C THR A 56 10.67 -4.48 -5.94
N GLU A 57 10.11 -3.89 -7.00
CA GLU A 57 8.75 -4.21 -7.48
C GLU A 57 8.60 -5.67 -7.93
N THR A 58 9.57 -6.18 -8.70
CA THR A 58 9.52 -7.52 -9.29
C THR A 58 9.65 -8.60 -8.21
N ALA A 59 10.52 -8.38 -7.22
CA ALA A 59 10.72 -9.31 -6.11
C ALA A 59 9.51 -9.35 -5.15
N LEU A 60 8.95 -8.18 -4.80
CA LEU A 60 7.77 -8.08 -3.95
C LEU A 60 6.53 -8.73 -4.57
N TRP A 61 6.36 -8.64 -5.90
CA TRP A 61 5.25 -9.28 -6.59
C TRP A 61 5.32 -10.82 -6.51
N ARG A 62 6.51 -11.41 -6.71
CA ARG A 62 6.71 -12.87 -6.58
C ARG A 62 6.49 -13.36 -5.14
N PHE A 63 6.97 -12.60 -4.16
CA PHE A 63 6.75 -12.90 -2.74
C PHE A 63 5.26 -12.85 -2.38
N ARG A 64 4.54 -11.81 -2.82
CA ARG A 64 3.09 -11.69 -2.61
C ARG A 64 2.30 -12.83 -3.26
N GLN A 65 2.68 -13.27 -4.46
CA GLN A 65 2.06 -14.43 -5.09
C GLN A 65 2.25 -15.68 -4.24
N ARG A 66 3.47 -15.96 -3.77
CA ARG A 66 3.77 -17.11 -2.93
C ARG A 66 2.99 -17.08 -1.60
N LEU A 67 2.90 -15.91 -0.94
CA LEU A 67 2.11 -15.74 0.28
C LEU A 67 0.60 -15.88 0.04
N GLY A 68 0.07 -15.35 -1.07
CA GLY A 68 -1.33 -15.46 -1.46
C GLY A 68 -1.76 -16.92 -1.66
N PHE A 69 -0.92 -17.74 -2.28
CA PHE A 69 -1.16 -19.18 -2.42
C PHE A 69 -0.96 -19.97 -1.12
N GLY A 70 -0.03 -19.54 -0.26
CA GLY A 70 0.21 -20.16 1.05
C GLY A 70 -0.98 -20.06 2.01
N ARG A 71 -1.70 -18.94 2.01
CA ARG A 71 -2.90 -18.74 2.84
C ARG A 71 -4.10 -19.56 2.37
N LEU A 72 -4.28 -19.72 1.05
CA LEU A 72 -5.34 -20.58 0.50
C LEU A 72 -5.13 -22.07 0.82
N ARG A 73 -3.87 -22.53 0.95
CA ARG A 73 -3.58 -23.94 1.26
C ARG A 73 -3.76 -24.31 2.73
N ARG A 74 -3.94 -23.34 3.63
CA ARG A 74 -4.11 -23.58 5.08
C ARG A 74 -5.56 -23.84 5.48
N ASN A 75 -6.52 -23.65 4.57
CA ASN A 75 -7.95 -23.78 4.85
C ASN A 75 -8.58 -25.05 4.27
N ARG A 76 -7.86 -26.19 4.30
CA ARG A 76 -8.47 -27.52 4.08
C ARG A 76 -8.94 -28.07 5.43
N PRO A 77 -10.24 -28.00 5.76
CA PRO A 77 -10.80 -28.87 6.79
C PRO A 77 -10.71 -30.32 6.28
N THR A 78 -9.97 -31.15 7.02
CA THR A 78 -10.05 -32.61 6.93
C THR A 78 -11.41 -33.11 7.39
#